data_AF-A0A521SG33-F1
#
_entry.id   AF-A0A521SG33-F1
#
_cell.length_a   1.000
_cell.length_b   1.000
_cell.length_c   1.000
_cell.angle_alpha   90.00
_cell.angle_beta   90.00
_cell.angle_gamma   90.00
#
_symmetry.space_group_name_H-M   'P 1'
#
loop_
_entity.id
_entity.type
_entity.pdbx_description
1 polymer ?
#
loop_
_entity_poly.entity_id
_entity_poly.type
_entity_poly.pdbx_seq_one_letter_code
_entity_poly.pdbx_strand_id
1 'polypeptide(L)'
;MNSWSKMKEDIAREMRGEAPRIKRRPGSVSEKADHLAQIGKLRYQIFLFEQKEEKNFSELGERMYQLAQVNGGKNPISDPIIKKKLAEARKIERKLRSLHDKMAQLRERAA
;
A
#
# COMPACT_ATOMS: atom_id res chain seq x y z
N MET A 1 -14.07 -10.90 2.63
CA MET A 1 -13.76 -10.31 1.31
C MET A 1 -12.27 -10.11 1.18
N ASN A 2 -11.67 -10.61 0.11
CA ASN A 2 -10.25 -10.41 -0.23
C ASN A 2 -10.02 -8.98 -0.77
N SER A 3 -8.80 -8.47 -0.63
CA SER A 3 -8.41 -7.09 -0.97
C SER A 3 -8.73 -6.71 -2.42
N TRP A 4 -8.70 -7.68 -3.32
CA TRP A 4 -9.09 -7.53 -4.72
C TRP A 4 -10.58 -7.21 -4.93
N SER A 5 -11.46 -7.80 -4.13
CA SER A 5 -12.90 -7.52 -4.22
C SER A 5 -13.21 -6.11 -3.73
N LYS A 6 -12.59 -5.68 -2.62
CA LYS A 6 -12.72 -4.29 -2.14
C LYS A 6 -12.19 -3.28 -3.16
N MET A 7 -11.05 -3.55 -3.80
CA MET A 7 -10.48 -2.68 -4.82
C MET A 7 -11.42 -2.48 -6.02
N LYS A 8 -12.02 -3.57 -6.53
CA LYS A 8 -12.99 -3.49 -7.63
C LYS A 8 -14.23 -2.70 -7.24
N GLU A 9 -14.68 -2.89 -6.00
CA GLU A 9 -15.90 -2.27 -5.50
C GLU A 9 -15.74 -0.76 -5.27
N ASP A 10 -14.59 -0.31 -4.77
CA ASP A 10 -14.27 1.10 -4.60
C ASP A 10 -14.19 1.84 -5.95
N ILE A 11 -13.56 1.21 -6.95
CA ILE A 11 -13.51 1.75 -8.33
C ILE A 11 -14.93 1.82 -8.92
N ALA A 12 -15.72 0.76 -8.76
CA ALA A 12 -17.10 0.72 -9.25
C ALA A 12 -18.02 1.72 -8.54
N ARG A 13 -17.75 2.08 -7.28
CA ARG A 13 -18.51 3.07 -6.52
C ARG A 13 -18.19 4.50 -6.97
N GLU A 14 -16.91 4.82 -7.17
CA GLU A 14 -16.47 6.12 -7.70
C GLU A 14 -16.95 6.35 -9.14
N MET A 15 -16.99 5.31 -9.99
CA MET A 15 -17.51 5.42 -11.36
C MET A 15 -19.03 5.55 -11.45
N ARG A 16 -19.78 5.06 -10.45
CA ARG A 16 -21.25 5.19 -10.40
C ARG A 16 -21.73 6.60 -10.03
N GLY A 17 -20.81 7.52 -9.73
CA GLY A 17 -21.16 8.94 -9.56
C GLY A 17 -21.92 9.25 -8.27
N GLU A 18 -21.77 8.42 -7.24
CA GLU A 18 -22.26 8.67 -5.87
C GLU A 18 -21.42 9.74 -5.13
N ALA A 19 -20.83 10.68 -5.86
CA ALA A 19 -20.20 11.88 -5.32
C ALA A 19 -21.21 13.05 -5.35
N PRO A 20 -21.18 13.99 -4.39
CA PRO A 20 -22.14 15.08 -4.30
C PRO A 20 -22.19 15.88 -5.62
N ARG A 21 -23.41 16.09 -6.12
CA ARG A 21 -23.70 16.76 -7.40
C ARG A 21 -23.16 18.19 -7.41
N ILE A 22 -22.07 18.45 -8.14
CA ILE A 22 -21.58 19.79 -8.42
C ILE A 22 -21.55 20.03 -9.95
N LYS A 23 -22.13 21.17 -10.37
CA LYS A 23 -22.40 21.58 -11.76
C LYS A 23 -21.17 21.45 -12.68
N ARG A 24 -21.36 20.81 -13.85
CA ARG A 24 -20.31 20.53 -14.86
C ARG A 24 -19.85 21.81 -15.59
N ARG A 25 -18.55 22.14 -15.55
CA ARG A 25 -17.87 23.07 -16.49
C ARG A 25 -16.91 22.30 -17.41
N PRO A 26 -16.71 22.67 -18.68
CA PRO A 26 -15.86 21.92 -19.62
C PRO A 26 -14.40 21.69 -19.16
N GLY A 27 -13.81 22.62 -18.41
CA GLY A 27 -12.47 22.45 -17.80
C GLY A 27 -12.43 21.40 -16.67
N SER A 28 -13.57 21.14 -16.02
CA SER A 28 -13.66 20.21 -14.88
C SER A 28 -13.55 18.72 -15.27
N VAL A 29 -13.66 18.36 -16.55
CA VAL A 29 -13.53 16.96 -16.99
C VAL A 29 -12.07 16.55 -17.11
N SER A 30 -11.20 17.42 -17.64
CA SER A 30 -9.76 17.17 -17.73
C SER A 30 -9.14 17.09 -16.32
N GLU A 31 -9.47 18.05 -15.45
CA GLU A 31 -8.99 18.08 -14.06
C GLU A 31 -9.42 16.81 -13.30
N LYS A 32 -10.65 16.33 -13.52
CA LYS A 32 -11.13 15.06 -12.94
C LYS A 32 -10.37 13.84 -13.47
N ALA A 33 -10.09 13.80 -14.77
CA ALA A 33 -9.34 12.70 -15.38
C ALA A 33 -7.90 12.64 -14.82
N ASP A 34 -7.24 13.79 -14.69
CA ASP A 34 -5.91 13.90 -14.11
C ASP A 34 -5.89 13.48 -12.63
N HIS A 35 -6.89 13.89 -11.85
CA HIS A 35 -7.03 13.49 -10.45
C HIS A 35 -7.21 11.98 -10.30
N LEU A 36 -8.07 11.36 -11.12
CA LEU A 36 -8.29 9.92 -11.12
C LEU A 36 -7.03 9.15 -11.54
N ALA A 37 -6.28 9.66 -12.53
CA ALA A 37 -5.01 9.07 -12.93
C ALA A 37 -3.96 9.12 -11.81
N GLN A 38 -3.87 10.24 -11.07
CA GLN A 38 -2.97 10.37 -9.92
C GLN A 38 -3.34 9.40 -8.80
N ILE A 39 -4.64 9.27 -8.49
CA ILE A 39 -5.16 8.29 -7.53
C ILE A 39 -4.83 6.86 -7.98
N GLY A 40 -5.08 6.52 -9.24
CA GLY A 40 -4.78 5.20 -9.79
C GLY A 40 -3.29 4.85 -9.67
N LYS A 41 -2.41 5.80 -10.00
CA LYS A 41 -0.96 5.65 -9.87
C LYS A 41 -0.53 5.42 -8.42
N LEU A 42 -1.08 6.17 -7.47
CA LEU A 42 -0.77 5.98 -6.05
C LEU A 42 -1.27 4.63 -5.53
N ARG A 43 -2.50 4.23 -5.87
CA ARG A 43 -3.04 2.92 -5.49
C ARG A 43 -2.17 1.78 -6.03
N TYR A 44 -1.73 1.88 -7.28
CA TYR A 44 -0.83 0.88 -7.86
C TYR A 44 0.53 0.84 -7.15
N GLN A 45 1.10 1.99 -6.80
CA GLN A 45 2.34 2.05 -6.04
C GLN A 45 2.19 1.45 -4.65
N ILE A 46 1.12 1.76 -3.93
CA ILE A 46 0.80 1.17 -2.62
C ILE A 46 0.75 -0.35 -2.74
N PHE A 47 -0.02 -0.87 -3.69
CA PHE A 47 -0.13 -2.30 -3.94
C PHE A 47 1.22 -2.98 -4.18
N LEU A 48 2.09 -2.39 -5.00
CA LEU A 48 3.44 -2.94 -5.23
C LEU A 48 4.30 -2.97 -3.96
N PHE A 49 4.18 -1.95 -3.11
CA PHE A 49 4.93 -1.91 -1.85
C PHE A 49 4.34 -2.87 -0.81
N GLU A 50 3.02 -3.04 -0.74
CA GLU A 50 2.35 -4.04 0.10
C GLU A 50 2.78 -5.47 -0.29
N GLN A 51 2.79 -5.80 -1.59
CA GLN A 51 3.31 -7.11 -2.04
C GLN A 51 4.77 -7.32 -1.65
N LYS A 52 5.58 -6.27 -1.74
CA LYS A 52 6.99 -6.34 -1.34
C LYS A 52 7.15 -6.54 0.17
N GLU A 53 6.28 -5.91 0.96
CA GLU A 53 6.21 -6.09 2.40
C GLU A 53 5.83 -7.52 2.78
N GLU A 54 4.77 -8.06 2.18
CA GLU A 54 4.32 -9.45 2.38
C GLU A 54 5.44 -10.45 2.07
N LYS A 55 6.13 -10.28 0.94
CA LYS A 55 7.28 -11.12 0.58
C LYS A 55 8.38 -11.03 1.64
N ASN A 56 8.70 -9.83 2.11
CA ASN A 56 9.74 -9.63 3.12
C ASN A 56 9.36 -10.27 4.47
N PHE A 57 8.09 -10.18 4.88
CA PHE A 57 7.59 -10.85 6.07
C PHE A 57 7.61 -12.37 5.95
N SER A 58 7.27 -12.92 4.77
CA SER A 58 7.37 -14.35 4.51
C SER A 58 8.81 -14.85 4.66
N GLU A 59 9.78 -14.16 4.05
CA GLU A 59 11.21 -14.51 4.14
C GLU A 59 11.74 -14.36 5.58
N LEU A 60 11.30 -13.34 6.31
CA LEU A 60 11.61 -13.17 7.74
C LEU A 60 11.06 -14.32 8.58
N GLY A 61 9.79 -14.68 8.38
CA GLY A 61 9.14 -15.77 9.09
C GLY A 61 9.83 -17.11 8.85
N GLU A 62 10.15 -17.41 7.58
CA GLU A 62 10.90 -18.60 7.20
C GLU A 62 12.26 -18.67 7.92
N ARG A 63 13.03 -17.57 7.90
CA ARG A 63 14.34 -17.53 8.55
C ARG A 63 14.23 -17.66 10.07
N MET A 64 13.25 -17.02 10.69
CA MET A 64 12.99 -17.16 12.12
C MET A 64 12.62 -18.60 12.48
N TYR A 65 11.78 -19.25 11.68
CA TYR A 65 11.41 -20.65 11.88
C TYR A 65 12.61 -21.59 11.78
N GLN A 66 13.46 -21.41 10.76
CA GLN A 66 14.71 -22.17 10.62
C GLN A 66 15.63 -21.97 11.84
N LEU A 67 15.79 -20.74 12.31
CA LEU A 67 16.63 -20.45 13.48
C LEU A 67 16.05 -21.03 14.77
N ALA A 68 14.73 -21.04 14.93
CA ALA A 68 14.07 -21.65 16.08
C ALA A 68 14.33 -23.16 16.15
N GLN A 69 14.33 -23.84 14.99
CA GLN A 69 14.64 -25.28 14.89
C GLN A 69 16.11 -25.58 15.19
N VAL A 70 17.03 -24.75 14.70
CA VAL A 70 18.48 -25.01 14.79
C VAL A 70 19.10 -24.55 16.10
N ASN A 71 18.66 -23.43 16.66
CA ASN A 71 19.41 -22.73 17.71
C ASN A 71 18.81 -22.83 19.12
N GLY A 72 17.74 -23.59 19.34
CA GLY A 72 17.26 -23.98 20.67
C GLY A 72 17.14 -22.84 21.71
N GLY A 73 16.86 -21.60 21.28
CA GLY A 73 16.72 -20.43 22.18
C GLY A 73 17.72 -19.28 21.99
N LYS A 74 18.69 -19.32 21.06
CA LYS A 74 19.49 -18.12 20.76
C LYS A 74 18.63 -17.02 20.13
N ASN A 75 18.92 -15.76 20.48
CA ASN A 75 18.16 -14.60 20.01
C ASN A 75 18.20 -14.47 18.46
N PRO A 76 17.09 -14.70 17.75
CA PRO A 76 17.04 -14.65 16.29
C PRO A 76 17.32 -13.25 15.73
N ILE A 77 17.11 -12.19 16.52
CA ILE A 77 17.35 -10.80 16.09
C ILE A 77 18.85 -10.52 15.92
N SER A 78 19.73 -11.35 16.50
CA SER A 78 21.17 -11.24 16.27
C SER A 78 21.61 -11.67 14.87
N ASP A 79 20.78 -12.46 14.16
CA ASP A 79 21.10 -12.97 12.83
C ASP A 79 21.19 -11.80 11.82
N PRO A 80 22.28 -11.71 11.04
CA PRO A 80 22.52 -10.59 10.14
C PRO A 80 21.50 -10.52 9.00
N ILE A 81 20.93 -11.65 8.58
CA ILE A 81 19.89 -11.71 7.54
C ILE A 81 18.60 -11.13 8.11
N ILE A 82 18.21 -11.53 9.32
CA ILE A 82 17.04 -10.96 10.02
C ILE A 82 17.20 -9.46 10.21
N LYS A 83 18.36 -8.98 10.68
CA LYS A 83 18.62 -7.54 10.82
C LYS A 83 18.46 -6.78 9.51
N LYS A 84 19.01 -7.32 8.41
CA LYS A 84 18.89 -6.71 7.07
C LYS A 84 17.42 -6.64 6.64
N LYS A 85 16.68 -7.75 6.79
CA LYS A 85 15.28 -7.85 6.38
C LYS A 85 14.36 -6.93 7.20
N LEU A 86 14.61 -6.80 8.51
CA LEU A 86 13.94 -5.81 9.36
C LEU A 86 14.22 -4.37 8.92
N ALA A 87 15.47 -4.06 8.53
CA ALA A 87 15.80 -2.75 8.01
C ALA A 87 15.12 -2.47 6.66
N GLU A 88 14.98 -3.48 5.80
CA GLU A 88 14.20 -3.41 4.55
C GLU A 88 12.70 -3.20 4.83
N ALA A 89 12.13 -3.92 5.81
CA ALA A 89 10.72 -3.79 6.21
C ALA A 89 10.42 -2.36 6.67
N ARG A 90 11.24 -1.81 7.56
CA ARG A 90 11.13 -0.42 8.03
C ARG A 90 11.25 0.63 6.92
N LYS A 91 11.95 0.33 5.83
CA LYS A 91 12.02 1.24 4.67
C LYS A 91 10.72 1.17 3.86
N ILE A 92 10.15 -0.02 3.71
CA ILE A 92 8.88 -0.24 3.01
C ILE A 92 7.74 0.40 3.80
N GLU A 93 7.64 0.17 5.11
CA GLU A 93 6.64 0.77 6.01
C GLU A 93 6.63 2.30 5.92
N ARG A 94 7.82 2.92 5.96
CA ARG A 94 7.95 4.39 5.81
C ARG A 94 7.47 4.88 4.45
N LYS A 95 7.75 4.11 3.39
CA LYS A 95 7.30 4.44 2.03
C LYS A 95 5.78 4.31 1.90
N LEU A 96 5.21 3.23 2.43
CA LEU A 96 3.76 3.00 2.45
C LEU A 96 3.04 4.10 3.22
N ARG A 97 3.54 4.47 4.41
CA ARG A 97 2.98 5.60 5.18
C ARG A 97 2.97 6.89 4.36
N SER A 98 4.11 7.23 3.73
CA SER A 98 4.18 8.42 2.88
C SER A 98 3.23 8.38 1.67
N LEU A 99 3.02 7.19 1.08
CA LEU A 99 2.07 7.03 -0.03
C LEU A 99 0.62 7.15 0.45
N HIS A 100 0.28 6.59 1.61
CA HIS A 100 -1.04 6.74 2.23
C HIS A 100 -1.32 8.19 2.61
N ASP A 101 -0.36 8.92 3.17
CA ASP A 101 -0.50 10.33 3.49
C ASP A 101 -0.78 11.17 2.23
N LYS A 102 -0.05 10.90 1.14
CA LYS A 102 -0.30 11.54 -0.17
C LYS A 102 -1.67 11.22 -0.72
N MET A 103 -2.11 9.97 -0.56
CA MET A 103 -3.42 9.51 -1.01
C MET A 103 -4.55 10.17 -0.22
N ALA A 104 -4.38 10.35 1.10
CA ALA A 104 -5.32 11.07 1.96
C ALA A 104 -5.43 12.54 1.55
N GLN A 105 -4.30 13.22 1.37
CA GLN A 105 -4.28 14.62 0.92
C GLN A 105 -4.96 14.82 -0.44
N LEU A 106 -4.76 13.90 -1.39
CA LEU A 106 -5.41 13.97 -2.70
C LEU A 106 -6.92 13.71 -2.61
N ARG A 107 -7.37 12.87 -1.69
CA ARG A 107 -8.81 12.65 -1.46
C ARG A 107 -9.48 13.87 -0.82
N GLU A 108 -8.82 14.51 0.15
CA GLU A 108 -9.31 15.74 0.77
C GLU A 108 -9.40 16.91 -0.23
N ARG A 109 -8.45 17.03 -1.15
CA ARG A 109 -8.50 18.05 -2.22
C ARG A 109 -9.60 17.82 -3.26
N ALA A 110 -10.12 16.60 -3.35
CA ALA A 110 -11.17 16.22 -4.29
C ALA A 110 -12.58 16.23 -3.68
N ALA A 111 -12.69 16.38 -2.35
CA ALA A 111 -13.93 16.50 -1.60
C ALA A 111 -14.41 17.97 -1.57
#